data_AF-A0A517NTG0-F1
#
_entry.id   AF-A0A517NTG0-F1
#
_cell.length_a   1.000
_cell.length_b   1.000
_cell.length_c   1.000
_cell.angle_alpha   90.00
_cell.angle_beta   90.00
_cell.angle_gamma   90.00
#
_symmetry.space_group_name_H-M   'P 1'
#
loop_
_entity.id
_entity.type
_entity.pdbx_description
1 polymer ?
#
loop_
_entity_poly.entity_id
_entity_poly.type
_entity_poly.pdbx_seq_one_letter_code
_entity_poly.pdbx_strand_id
1 'polypeptide(L)'
;MTLRRIQRAVCLVAFTLGSSSLLSPTAIAQELGIVDNESATRRIPADNVALFDANHAVVSVQLKSISDSMDDTLAGTSVTVIDPEKSIQTLTADESGVVEIHDVQEGVYAVVATNGVAHGAMMVACRKVEVADPDGKGDADPFDLDFEREPQIEPINLMMMRVGQDSLRPIIANNFLLEQELSLRIVDQALVRNSLSSAAFESTIQLGEDGALRGRLISVINPTSRYSGVAGTLIVIFKDGIPIGKTTANALGQFQINSLKPGTHGLVVAGRGGYAAFGFNAVEGKNLLARSDGSRSFAYSQLMNDGEVLPVALLPPPMMAAIQTSVETIYDAQTELQENTQQMLAQDNGPSQKDLATLESLRNSMATNNVEAKTPIKEAPAQVMQPLAPPVAAAPDKLSHRQKKVPVNPLRLTNRNSNAPYNPLRAE
;
A
#
# COMPACT_ATOMS: atom_id res chain seq x y z
N MET A 1 15.09 -9.50 24.41
CA MET A 1 15.09 -9.01 25.81
C MET A 1 13.67 -8.64 26.19
N THR A 2 13.11 -9.20 27.26
CA THR A 2 11.67 -9.08 27.57
C THR A 2 11.35 -7.80 28.35
N LEU A 3 10.27 -7.11 27.96
CA LEU A 3 9.73 -5.85 28.51
C LEU A 3 9.66 -5.81 30.05
N ARG A 4 9.48 -6.97 30.70
CA ARG A 4 9.46 -7.13 32.16
C ARG A 4 10.80 -6.90 32.86
N ARG A 5 11.95 -7.04 32.17
CA ARG A 5 13.27 -6.75 32.76
C ARG A 5 13.60 -5.25 32.72
N ILE A 6 13.08 -4.52 31.73
CA ILE A 6 13.25 -3.06 31.61
C ILE A 6 12.44 -2.34 32.70
N GLN A 7 11.21 -2.77 32.98
CA GLN A 7 10.40 -2.21 34.08
C GLN A 7 11.05 -2.36 35.46
N ARG A 8 11.80 -3.45 35.71
CA ARG A 8 12.50 -3.66 36.98
C ARG A 8 13.77 -2.81 37.11
N ALA A 9 14.45 -2.49 36.01
CA ALA A 9 15.62 -1.62 36.04
C ALA A 9 15.22 -0.14 36.29
N VAL A 10 14.11 0.32 35.71
CA VAL A 10 13.63 1.71 35.87
C VAL A 10 13.12 1.98 37.30
N CYS A 11 12.48 1.02 37.97
CA CYS A 11 12.09 1.19 39.37
C CYS A 11 13.25 1.25 40.36
N LEU A 12 14.43 0.70 40.02
CA LEU A 12 15.57 0.64 40.96
C LEU A 12 16.32 1.98 41.05
N VAL A 13 16.26 2.83 40.03
CA VAL A 13 16.96 4.13 40.01
C VAL A 13 16.16 5.23 40.71
N ALA A 14 14.84 5.08 40.87
CA ALA A 14 13.99 6.09 41.50
C ALA A 14 14.08 6.13 43.05
N PHE A 15 14.83 5.23 43.70
CA PHE A 15 14.84 5.12 45.16
C PHE A 15 15.93 5.93 45.88
N THR A 16 16.85 6.59 45.16
CA THR A 16 18.00 7.28 45.78
C THR A 16 17.93 8.81 45.81
N LEU A 17 16.89 9.43 45.25
CA LEU A 17 16.76 10.90 45.25
C LEU A 17 15.37 11.28 45.78
N GLY A 18 15.33 11.76 47.02
CA GLY A 18 14.11 12.19 47.70
C GLY A 18 13.54 13.46 47.08
N SER A 19 12.68 13.30 46.06
CA SER A 19 11.82 14.36 45.53
C SER A 19 10.59 13.71 44.89
N SER A 20 9.47 13.77 45.59
CA SER A 20 8.21 13.11 45.23
C SER A 20 7.46 13.88 44.13
N SER A 21 7.97 13.88 42.91
CA SER A 21 7.15 14.11 41.72
C SER A 21 7.23 12.85 40.86
N LEU A 22 6.17 12.05 40.90
CA LEU A 22 6.03 10.89 40.02
C LEU A 22 5.89 11.40 38.59
N LEU A 23 7.00 11.57 37.89
CA LEU A 23 7.00 11.75 36.45
C LEU A 23 6.26 10.55 35.83
N SER A 24 5.33 10.82 34.93
CA SER A 24 4.61 9.75 34.23
C SER A 24 5.64 8.89 33.46
N PRO A 25 5.37 7.59 33.26
CA PRO A 25 6.23 6.75 32.43
C PRO A 25 6.54 7.36 31.05
N THR A 26 5.61 8.17 30.52
CA THR A 26 5.76 8.93 29.27
C THR A 26 6.82 10.03 29.39
N ALA A 27 6.86 10.78 30.50
CA ALA A 27 7.84 11.84 30.71
C ALA A 27 9.27 11.28 30.86
N ILE A 28 9.42 10.13 31.53
CA ILE A 28 10.73 9.44 31.67
C ILE A 28 11.23 8.93 30.30
N ALA A 29 10.35 8.45 29.42
CA ALA A 29 10.72 8.04 28.07
C ALA A 29 11.17 9.23 27.21
N GLN A 30 10.50 10.38 27.34
CA GLN A 30 10.84 11.63 26.66
C GLN A 30 12.20 12.21 27.12
N GLU A 31 12.49 12.16 28.42
CA GLU A 31 13.72 12.71 29.00
C GLU A 31 14.95 11.82 28.77
N LEU A 32 14.75 10.52 28.57
CA LEU A 32 15.82 9.57 28.20
C LEU A 32 16.22 9.61 26.72
N GLY A 33 15.66 10.52 25.91
CA GLY A 33 15.94 10.56 24.47
C GLY A 33 15.46 9.31 23.74
N ILE A 34 14.58 8.50 24.35
CA ILE A 34 13.76 7.52 23.63
C ILE A 34 12.65 8.34 22.97
N VAL A 35 13.05 9.21 22.04
CA VAL A 35 12.14 9.81 21.08
C VAL A 35 11.44 8.64 20.42
N ASP A 36 10.12 8.69 20.41
CA ASP A 36 9.25 7.69 19.82
C ASP A 36 9.50 7.67 18.30
N ASN A 37 10.60 7.02 17.92
CA ASN A 37 11.13 6.96 16.56
C ASN A 37 10.16 6.18 15.65
N GLU A 38 9.14 5.54 16.23
CA GLU A 38 7.97 5.05 15.50
C GLU A 38 7.29 6.15 14.68
N SER A 39 7.19 7.38 15.23
CA SER A 39 6.51 8.50 14.58
C SER A 39 7.24 8.99 13.33
N ALA A 40 8.58 8.97 13.34
CA ALA A 40 9.38 9.31 12.17
C ALA A 40 9.27 8.25 11.06
N THR A 41 8.95 7.01 11.42
CA THR A 41 8.93 5.88 10.49
C THR A 41 7.60 5.61 9.80
N ARG A 42 6.54 6.33 10.17
CA ARG A 42 5.24 6.25 9.50
C ARG A 42 4.99 7.54 8.75
N ARG A 43 5.81 7.86 7.76
CA ARG A 43 5.53 8.97 6.85
C ARG A 43 5.15 8.39 5.50
N ILE A 44 4.13 8.99 4.89
CA ILE A 44 3.78 8.68 3.50
C ILE A 44 4.93 9.20 2.62
N PRO A 45 5.41 8.43 1.62
CA PRO A 45 6.39 8.92 0.65
C PRO A 45 5.89 10.18 -0.04
N ALA A 46 6.78 11.10 -0.41
CA ALA A 46 6.33 12.32 -1.09
C ALA A 46 5.64 12.06 -2.43
N ASP A 47 6.05 11.02 -3.16
CA ASP A 47 5.38 10.63 -4.42
C ASP A 47 3.99 10.04 -4.20
N ASN A 48 3.57 9.85 -2.95
CA ASN A 48 2.21 9.46 -2.60
C ASN A 48 1.39 10.66 -2.08
N VAL A 49 1.87 11.90 -2.19
CA VAL A 49 1.17 13.10 -1.72
C VAL A 49 0.88 14.02 -2.91
N ALA A 50 -0.40 14.33 -3.13
CA ALA A 50 -0.83 15.33 -4.11
C ALA A 50 -1.18 16.63 -3.41
N LEU A 51 -0.75 17.73 -3.98
CA LEU A 51 -1.21 19.06 -3.59
C LEU A 51 -2.21 19.54 -4.63
N PHE A 52 -3.29 20.15 -4.18
CA PHE A 52 -4.24 20.84 -5.05
C PHE A 52 -4.70 22.13 -4.37
N ASP A 53 -5.12 23.11 -5.16
CA ASP A 53 -5.60 24.39 -4.62
C ASP A 53 -7.15 24.46 -4.62
N ALA A 54 -7.71 25.41 -3.88
CA ALA A 54 -9.16 25.55 -3.76
C ALA A 54 -9.89 25.90 -5.08
N ASN A 55 -9.18 26.55 -6.00
CA ASN A 55 -9.69 27.01 -7.29
C ASN A 55 -9.48 25.95 -8.39
N HIS A 56 -8.50 25.07 -8.22
CA HIS A 56 -8.13 23.99 -9.11
C HIS A 56 -8.10 22.67 -8.34
N ALA A 57 -9.29 22.07 -8.19
CA ALA A 57 -9.46 20.75 -7.59
C ALA A 57 -9.03 19.62 -8.56
N VAL A 58 -7.84 19.76 -9.15
CA VAL A 58 -7.29 18.84 -10.16
C VAL A 58 -5.96 18.29 -9.68
N VAL A 59 -5.80 16.97 -9.77
CA VAL A 59 -4.53 16.27 -9.52
C VAL A 59 -4.12 15.53 -10.79
N SER A 60 -2.91 15.76 -11.27
CA SER A 60 -2.33 15.05 -12.40
C SER A 60 -1.56 13.81 -11.94
N VAL A 61 -1.78 12.68 -12.60
CA VAL A 61 -1.01 11.44 -12.44
C VAL A 61 -0.32 11.11 -13.75
N GLN A 62 1.01 11.12 -13.75
CA GLN A 62 1.85 10.69 -14.86
C GLN A 62 2.15 9.20 -14.72
N LEU A 63 1.68 8.39 -15.67
CA LEU A 63 2.09 7.00 -15.77
C LEU A 63 3.54 6.95 -16.30
N LYS A 64 4.40 6.18 -15.64
CA LYS A 64 5.80 5.98 -16.07
C LYS A 64 6.13 4.51 -16.16
N SER A 65 6.73 4.09 -17.27
CA SER A 65 7.42 2.80 -17.34
C SER A 65 8.83 2.96 -16.81
N ILE A 66 9.31 1.96 -16.06
CA ILE A 66 10.74 1.85 -15.68
C ILE A 66 11.52 0.99 -16.68
N SER A 67 10.83 0.28 -17.55
CA SER A 67 11.48 -0.52 -18.57
C SER A 67 11.76 0.35 -19.78
N ASP A 68 13.03 0.58 -20.10
CA ASP A 68 13.47 1.20 -21.36
C ASP A 68 12.95 0.42 -22.59
N SER A 69 12.56 -0.85 -22.39
CA SER A 69 11.99 -1.72 -23.43
C SER A 69 10.47 -1.68 -23.54
N MET A 70 9.77 -0.92 -22.69
CA MET A 70 8.39 -0.54 -22.97
C MET A 70 8.44 0.67 -23.91
N ASP A 71 8.68 0.40 -25.20
CA ASP A 71 8.39 1.34 -26.30
C ASP A 71 6.88 1.61 -26.43
N ASP A 72 6.05 0.92 -25.64
CA ASP A 72 4.62 1.10 -25.59
C ASP A 72 4.28 2.42 -24.92
N THR A 73 3.68 3.31 -25.71
CA THR A 73 3.00 4.47 -25.17
C THR A 73 1.99 3.99 -24.11
N LEU A 74 2.05 4.57 -22.91
CA LEU A 74 1.06 4.31 -21.87
C LEU A 74 -0.29 4.97 -22.18
N ALA A 75 -0.43 5.51 -23.40
CA ALA A 75 -1.66 6.06 -23.95
C ALA A 75 -2.76 5.01 -24.00
N GLY A 76 -3.99 5.42 -23.68
CA GLY A 76 -5.12 4.51 -23.63
C GLY A 76 -5.13 3.58 -22.41
N THR A 77 -4.15 3.68 -21.50
CA THR A 77 -4.16 2.91 -20.26
C THR A 77 -5.39 3.28 -19.44
N SER A 78 -6.14 2.27 -19.00
CA SER A 78 -7.29 2.48 -18.13
C SER A 78 -6.82 2.75 -16.71
N VAL A 79 -7.30 3.84 -16.11
CA VAL A 79 -6.94 4.28 -14.77
C VAL A 79 -8.19 4.37 -13.92
N THR A 80 -8.35 3.43 -13.00
CA THR A 80 -9.40 3.46 -12.00
C THR A 80 -8.97 4.29 -10.79
N VAL A 81 -9.78 5.28 -10.46
CA VAL A 81 -9.63 6.13 -9.28
C VAL A 81 -10.75 5.79 -8.30
N ILE A 82 -10.39 5.54 -7.05
CA ILE A 82 -11.34 5.32 -5.96
C ILE A 82 -11.15 6.45 -4.95
N ASP A 83 -12.19 7.25 -4.77
CA ASP A 83 -12.15 8.42 -3.90
C ASP A 83 -12.34 8.04 -2.40
N PRO A 84 -12.19 9.00 -1.47
CA PRO A 84 -12.42 8.78 -0.04
C PRO A 84 -13.87 8.41 0.33
N GLU A 85 -14.83 8.61 -0.57
CA GLU A 85 -16.23 8.21 -0.44
C GLU A 85 -16.50 6.83 -1.07
N LYS A 86 -15.47 6.19 -1.64
CA LYS A 86 -15.52 4.94 -2.41
C LYS A 86 -16.25 5.04 -3.75
N SER A 87 -16.47 6.25 -4.27
CA SER A 87 -16.90 6.39 -5.66
C SER A 87 -15.77 5.91 -6.56
N ILE A 88 -16.14 5.18 -7.61
CA ILE A 88 -15.22 4.64 -8.60
C ILE A 88 -15.35 5.48 -9.86
N GLN A 89 -14.22 5.98 -10.37
CA GLN A 89 -14.10 6.64 -11.67
C GLN A 89 -13.12 5.84 -12.53
N THR A 90 -13.37 5.71 -13.82
CA THR A 90 -12.45 5.06 -14.76
C THR A 90 -12.04 6.05 -15.84
N LEU A 91 -10.81 6.50 -15.75
CA LEU A 91 -10.20 7.47 -16.65
C LEU A 91 -9.33 6.74 -17.68
N THR A 92 -8.93 7.45 -18.73
CA THR A 92 -8.02 6.94 -19.75
C THR A 92 -6.82 7.86 -19.87
N ALA A 93 -5.62 7.30 -19.85
CA ALA A 93 -4.39 8.06 -20.02
C ALA A 93 -4.28 8.63 -21.44
N ASP A 94 -3.85 9.88 -21.54
CA ASP A 94 -3.64 10.59 -22.80
C ASP A 94 -2.41 10.07 -23.58
N GLU A 95 -2.09 10.68 -24.72
CA GLU A 95 -0.94 10.30 -25.55
C GLU A 95 0.41 10.37 -24.80
N SER A 96 0.50 11.20 -23.77
CA SER A 96 1.68 11.37 -22.92
C SER A 96 1.67 10.45 -21.69
N GLY A 97 0.60 9.65 -21.50
CA GLY A 97 0.42 8.81 -20.33
C GLY A 97 -0.01 9.59 -19.08
N VAL A 98 -0.58 10.78 -19.22
CA VAL A 98 -1.10 11.59 -18.10
C VAL A 98 -2.60 11.36 -17.94
N VAL A 99 -3.05 11.39 -16.68
CA VAL A 99 -4.47 11.39 -16.31
C VAL A 99 -4.72 12.54 -15.33
N GLU A 100 -5.77 13.31 -15.59
CA GLU A 100 -6.26 14.36 -14.67
C GLU A 100 -7.44 13.83 -13.85
N ILE A 101 -7.32 13.93 -12.52
CA ILE A 101 -8.41 13.64 -11.58
C ILE A 101 -9.05 14.98 -11.23
N HIS A 102 -10.31 15.17 -11.61
CA HIS A 102 -11.07 16.39 -11.29
C HIS A 102 -11.88 16.25 -9.99
N ASP A 103 -12.38 17.38 -9.49
CA ASP A 103 -13.17 17.47 -8.26
C ASP A 103 -12.52 16.80 -7.05
N VAL A 104 -11.19 16.92 -6.95
CA VAL A 104 -10.40 16.33 -5.88
C VAL A 104 -10.74 16.97 -4.54
N GLN A 105 -10.91 16.12 -3.53
CA GLN A 105 -11.13 16.50 -2.14
C GLN A 105 -9.93 16.09 -1.30
N GLU A 106 -9.83 16.61 -0.09
CA GLU A 106 -8.81 16.14 0.84
C GLU A 106 -9.10 14.70 1.27
N GLY A 107 -8.08 13.85 1.21
CA GLY A 107 -8.21 12.47 1.65
C GLY A 107 -7.27 11.51 0.97
N VAL A 108 -7.57 10.22 1.10
CA VAL A 108 -6.82 9.13 0.49
C VAL A 108 -7.59 8.60 -0.71
N TYR A 109 -6.92 8.60 -1.86
CA TYR A 109 -7.39 8.02 -3.10
C TYR A 109 -6.62 6.72 -3.38
N ALA A 110 -7.29 5.77 -4.03
CA ALA A 110 -6.61 4.69 -4.74
C ALA A 110 -6.52 5.03 -6.21
N VAL A 111 -5.34 4.92 -6.80
CA VAL A 111 -5.13 5.04 -8.24
C VAL A 111 -4.56 3.73 -8.75
N VAL A 112 -5.30 3.07 -9.63
CA VAL A 112 -4.94 1.78 -10.22
C VAL A 112 -4.98 1.91 -11.73
N ALA A 113 -3.85 1.68 -12.38
CA ALA A 113 -3.69 1.73 -13.82
C ALA A 113 -3.40 0.32 -14.37
N THR A 114 -4.04 -0.03 -15.48
CA THR A 114 -3.77 -1.30 -16.19
C THR A 114 -4.07 -1.17 -17.68
N ASN A 115 -3.24 -1.84 -18.49
CA ASN A 115 -3.42 -1.95 -19.93
C ASN A 115 -3.21 -3.40 -20.41
N GLY A 116 -3.32 -4.39 -19.52
CA GLY A 116 -3.21 -5.83 -19.85
C GLY A 116 -1.81 -6.41 -19.78
N VAL A 117 -0.80 -5.61 -20.12
CA VAL A 117 0.62 -6.00 -20.08
C VAL A 117 1.39 -5.26 -19.00
N ALA A 118 0.84 -4.15 -18.51
CA ALA A 118 1.35 -3.35 -17.41
C ALA A 118 0.27 -3.15 -16.33
N HIS A 119 0.72 -3.03 -15.09
CA HIS A 119 -0.12 -2.74 -13.95
C HIS A 119 0.61 -1.81 -12.97
N GLY A 120 -0.11 -0.87 -12.38
CA GLY A 120 0.35 0.00 -11.31
C GLY A 120 -0.80 0.30 -10.37
N ALA A 121 -0.53 0.34 -9.08
CA ALA A 121 -1.49 0.66 -8.04
C ALA A 121 -0.77 1.39 -6.90
N MET A 122 -1.19 2.62 -6.64
CA MET A 122 -0.66 3.41 -5.54
C MET A 122 -1.76 4.18 -4.82
N MET A 123 -1.48 4.48 -3.57
CA MET A 123 -2.27 5.42 -2.80
C MET A 123 -1.83 6.85 -3.10
N VAL A 124 -2.78 7.77 -3.17
CA VAL A 124 -2.51 9.21 -3.25
C VAL A 124 -3.20 9.92 -2.09
N ALA A 125 -2.43 10.57 -1.23
CA ALA A 125 -2.89 11.45 -0.18
C ALA A 125 -3.05 12.87 -0.75
N CYS A 126 -4.27 13.24 -1.12
CA CYS A 126 -4.58 14.57 -1.63
C CYS A 126 -4.74 15.56 -0.47
N ARG A 127 -4.04 16.69 -0.56
CA ARG A 127 -4.04 17.76 0.43
C ARG A 127 -4.35 19.09 -0.24
N LYS A 128 -5.23 19.85 0.39
CA LYS A 128 -5.57 21.18 -0.06
C LYS A 128 -4.48 22.14 0.41
N VAL A 129 -3.95 22.95 -0.50
CA VAL A 129 -3.06 24.06 -0.19
C VAL A 129 -3.89 25.33 -0.13
N GLU A 130 -3.83 26.03 1.00
CA GLU A 130 -4.36 27.37 1.11
C GLU A 130 -3.38 28.30 0.38
N VAL A 131 -3.79 28.80 -0.78
CA VAL A 131 -3.06 29.86 -1.47
C VAL A 131 -3.16 31.09 -0.58
N ALA A 132 -2.02 31.61 -0.13
CA ALA A 132 -1.99 32.84 0.66
C ALA A 132 -2.75 33.94 -0.09
N ASP A 133 -3.60 34.68 0.63
CA ASP A 133 -4.43 35.72 0.05
C ASP A 133 -3.54 36.70 -0.76
N PRO A 134 -3.70 36.78 -2.09
CA PRO A 134 -2.85 37.63 -2.93
C PRO A 134 -2.98 39.11 -2.56
N ASP A 135 -4.03 39.50 -1.84
CA ASP A 135 -4.22 40.88 -1.39
C ASP A 135 -3.36 41.25 -0.17
N GLY A 136 -2.60 40.31 0.40
CA GLY A 136 -1.51 40.60 1.36
C GLY A 136 -1.95 41.35 2.63
N LYS A 137 -3.23 41.28 3.01
CA LYS A 137 -3.75 41.99 4.20
C LYS A 137 -3.57 41.24 5.52
N GLY A 138 -3.00 40.03 5.49
CA GLY A 138 -2.49 39.40 6.70
C GLY A 138 -1.15 40.01 7.08
N ASP A 139 -0.89 40.23 8.37
CA ASP A 139 0.41 40.65 8.94
C ASP A 139 1.50 39.57 8.73
N ALA A 140 1.67 39.09 7.51
CA ALA A 140 2.70 38.13 7.13
C ALA A 140 4.07 38.83 7.24
N ASP A 141 5.01 38.11 7.86
CA ASP A 141 6.35 38.60 8.14
C ASP A 141 7.02 39.09 6.84
N PRO A 142 7.41 40.38 6.73
CA PRO A 142 7.99 40.95 5.52
C PRO A 142 9.35 40.33 5.13
N PHE A 143 9.87 39.38 5.91
CA PHE A 143 11.09 38.63 5.62
C PHE A 143 10.87 37.25 5.00
N ASP A 144 9.63 36.82 4.76
CA ASP A 144 9.34 35.55 4.07
C ASP A 144 9.37 35.74 2.54
N LEU A 145 10.57 36.05 2.01
CA LEU A 145 10.82 36.46 0.62
C LEU A 145 10.67 35.36 -0.45
N ASP A 146 10.12 34.19 -0.10
CA ASP A 146 9.91 33.06 -1.03
C ASP A 146 8.42 32.79 -1.37
N PHE A 147 7.48 33.65 -0.93
CA PHE A 147 6.03 33.40 -1.01
C PHE A 147 5.34 33.66 -2.36
N GLU A 148 6.02 34.19 -3.38
CA GLU A 148 5.39 34.47 -4.70
C GLU A 148 5.41 33.29 -5.68
N ARG A 149 5.93 32.12 -5.28
CA ARG A 149 5.84 30.94 -6.15
C ARG A 149 4.47 30.31 -5.99
N GLU A 150 3.64 30.41 -7.02
CA GLU A 150 2.53 29.49 -7.21
C GLU A 150 3.05 28.08 -6.92
N PRO A 151 2.38 27.33 -6.02
CA PRO A 151 2.82 25.98 -5.71
C PRO A 151 2.89 25.21 -7.02
N GLN A 152 4.10 24.81 -7.43
CA GLN A 152 4.26 23.98 -8.62
C GLN A 152 3.62 22.63 -8.30
N ILE A 153 2.39 22.44 -8.78
CA ILE A 153 1.65 21.19 -8.67
C ILE A 153 2.24 20.26 -9.74
N GLU A 154 3.30 19.57 -9.37
CA GLU A 154 3.91 18.56 -10.25
C GLU A 154 3.01 17.31 -10.34
N PRO A 155 2.93 16.67 -11.51
CA PRO A 155 2.24 15.39 -11.64
C PRO A 155 2.87 14.33 -10.74
N ILE A 156 2.02 13.51 -10.12
CA ILE A 156 2.48 12.35 -9.35
C ILE A 156 2.84 11.23 -10.31
N ASN A 157 3.97 10.57 -10.06
CA ASN A 157 4.44 9.47 -10.88
C ASN A 157 3.84 8.13 -10.43
N LEU A 158 3.05 7.48 -11.29
CA LEU A 158 2.67 6.08 -11.13
C LEU A 158 3.65 5.19 -11.88
N MET A 159 4.55 4.54 -11.15
CA MET A 159 5.50 3.62 -11.76
C MET A 159 4.80 2.30 -12.14
N MET A 160 4.59 2.10 -13.43
CA MET A 160 3.99 0.90 -13.99
C MET A 160 5.00 -0.24 -14.00
N MET A 161 4.57 -1.45 -13.63
CA MET A 161 5.35 -2.67 -13.82
C MET A 161 4.75 -3.53 -14.93
N ARG A 162 5.61 -4.22 -15.67
CA ARG A 162 5.19 -5.26 -16.61
C ARG A 162 4.71 -6.48 -15.82
N VAL A 163 3.46 -6.88 -16.03
CA VAL A 163 2.87 -8.08 -15.43
C VAL A 163 1.65 -8.51 -16.25
N GLY A 164 1.55 -9.82 -16.51
CA GLY A 164 0.38 -10.39 -17.16
C GLY A 164 -0.73 -10.74 -16.17
N GLN A 165 -1.97 -10.74 -16.65
CA GLN A 165 -3.16 -11.10 -15.89
C GLN A 165 -3.03 -12.43 -15.15
N ASP A 166 -2.51 -13.47 -15.81
CA ASP A 166 -2.38 -14.83 -15.25
C ASP A 166 -1.47 -14.88 -14.01
N SER A 167 -0.52 -13.94 -13.92
CA SER A 167 0.36 -13.83 -12.75
C SER A 167 -0.25 -12.98 -11.64
N LEU A 168 -1.01 -11.94 -12.01
CA LEU A 168 -1.55 -11.00 -11.03
C LEU A 168 -2.85 -11.48 -10.38
N ARG A 169 -3.77 -12.07 -11.15
CA ARG A 169 -5.09 -12.53 -10.65
C ARG A 169 -4.97 -13.47 -9.45
N PRO A 170 -4.10 -14.50 -9.45
CA PRO A 170 -3.98 -15.38 -8.29
C PRO A 170 -3.43 -14.68 -7.06
N ILE A 171 -2.59 -13.66 -7.22
CA ILE A 171 -2.05 -12.90 -6.08
C ILE A 171 -3.17 -12.06 -5.45
N ILE A 172 -3.97 -11.40 -6.28
CA ILE A 172 -5.14 -10.64 -5.85
C ILE A 172 -6.14 -11.58 -5.18
N ALA A 173 -6.68 -12.55 -5.90
CA ALA A 173 -7.76 -13.41 -5.43
C ALA A 173 -7.43 -14.19 -4.14
N ASN A 174 -6.19 -14.68 -3.97
CA ASN A 174 -5.86 -15.55 -2.84
C ASN A 174 -5.44 -14.80 -1.57
N ASN A 175 -5.05 -13.52 -1.67
CA ASN A 175 -4.52 -12.77 -0.53
C ASN A 175 -5.50 -11.74 0.02
N PHE A 176 -6.65 -11.59 -0.61
CA PHE A 176 -7.75 -10.80 -0.09
C PHE A 176 -8.72 -11.71 0.66
N LEU A 177 -8.76 -11.54 1.98
CA LEU A 177 -9.87 -12.05 2.77
C LEU A 177 -11.08 -11.17 2.47
N LEU A 178 -12.07 -11.77 1.80
CA LEU A 178 -13.36 -11.17 1.54
C LEU A 178 -13.94 -10.55 2.82
N GLU A 179 -14.28 -9.27 2.67
CA GLU A 179 -15.39 -8.63 3.35
C GLU A 179 -15.34 -8.54 4.87
N GLN A 180 -14.87 -7.38 5.33
CA GLN A 180 -15.66 -6.66 6.33
C GLN A 180 -15.92 -5.27 5.77
N GLU A 181 -17.15 -4.77 5.93
CA GLU A 181 -17.54 -3.39 5.63
C GLU A 181 -16.71 -2.43 6.48
N LEU A 182 -15.48 -2.20 6.05
CA LEU A 182 -14.59 -1.28 6.70
C LEU A 182 -14.94 0.11 6.20
N SER A 183 -15.36 0.96 7.12
CA SER A 183 -15.51 2.38 6.84
C SER A 183 -14.14 2.99 6.58
N LEU A 184 -14.02 3.88 5.60
CA LEU A 184 -12.79 4.68 5.40
C LEU A 184 -12.51 5.63 6.57
N ARG A 185 -13.43 5.77 7.54
CA ARG A 185 -13.17 6.42 8.84
C ARG A 185 -12.02 5.81 9.64
N ILE A 186 -11.55 4.61 9.26
CA ILE A 186 -10.36 4.00 9.87
C ILE A 186 -9.04 4.57 9.33
N VAL A 187 -9.06 5.37 8.26
CA VAL A 187 -7.86 6.03 7.74
C VAL A 187 -7.37 7.03 8.77
N ASP A 188 -6.07 6.99 9.05
CA ASP A 188 -5.41 7.92 9.95
C ASP A 188 -5.31 9.30 9.29
N GLN A 189 -6.32 10.13 9.52
CA GLN A 189 -6.34 11.50 8.98
C GLN A 189 -5.17 12.34 9.49
N ALA A 190 -4.62 12.04 10.67
CA ALA A 190 -3.46 12.76 11.19
C ALA A 190 -2.22 12.40 10.37
N LEU A 191 -2.05 11.14 9.98
CA LEU A 191 -0.98 10.72 9.07
C LEU A 191 -1.10 11.40 7.70
N VAL A 192 -2.31 11.48 7.15
CA VAL A 192 -2.57 12.13 5.86
C VAL A 192 -2.24 13.62 5.94
N ARG A 193 -2.72 14.33 6.98
CA ARG A 193 -2.47 15.77 7.18
C ARG A 193 -1.02 16.11 7.50
N ASN A 194 -0.37 15.27 8.31
CA ASN A 194 1.00 15.50 8.78
C ASN A 194 2.06 14.86 7.87
N SER A 195 1.68 14.39 6.69
CA SER A 195 2.61 13.95 5.64
C SER A 195 3.35 15.17 5.07
N LEU A 196 4.26 15.73 5.88
CA LEU A 196 5.27 16.66 5.39
C LEU A 196 6.27 15.81 4.59
N SER A 197 6.21 16.03 3.28
CA SER A 197 7.06 15.47 2.23
C SER A 197 8.34 14.86 2.79
N SER A 198 8.38 13.53 2.88
CA SER A 198 9.66 12.83 3.00
C SER A 198 10.41 12.96 1.68
N ALA A 199 11.71 12.68 1.61
CA ALA A 199 12.41 12.74 0.32
C ALA A 199 11.63 11.95 -0.76
N ALA A 200 11.52 12.54 -1.96
CA ALA A 200 10.94 11.86 -3.10
C ALA A 200 11.68 10.53 -3.32
N PHE A 201 10.90 9.48 -3.46
CA PHE A 201 11.33 8.17 -3.88
C PHE A 201 11.49 8.21 -5.41
N GLU A 202 12.72 8.40 -5.88
CA GLU A 202 13.04 8.54 -7.31
C GLU A 202 12.89 7.23 -8.12
N SER A 203 12.04 6.30 -7.69
CA SER A 203 11.83 4.96 -8.25
C SER A 203 13.07 4.07 -8.31
N THR A 204 14.23 4.57 -7.89
CA THR A 204 15.51 3.87 -7.87
C THR A 204 15.85 3.47 -6.45
N ILE A 205 16.20 2.21 -6.24
CA ILE A 205 16.60 1.67 -4.95
C ILE A 205 17.98 1.08 -5.03
N GLN A 206 18.83 1.49 -4.10
CA GLN A 206 20.11 0.85 -3.90
C GLN A 206 19.96 -0.49 -3.16
N LEU A 207 20.44 -1.55 -3.80
CA LEU A 207 20.52 -2.86 -3.18
C LEU A 207 21.64 -2.92 -2.14
N GLY A 208 21.41 -3.62 -1.04
CA GLY A 208 22.44 -3.93 -0.07
C GLY A 208 23.48 -4.93 -0.60
N GLU A 209 24.35 -5.37 0.31
CA GLU A 209 25.26 -6.48 0.04
C GLU A 209 24.49 -7.71 -0.47
N ASP A 210 25.12 -8.48 -1.37
CA ASP A 210 24.54 -9.66 -2.01
C ASP A 210 23.21 -9.43 -2.74
N GLY A 211 22.92 -8.19 -3.15
CA GLY A 211 21.68 -7.84 -3.85
C GLY A 211 20.46 -7.84 -2.93
N ALA A 212 20.63 -7.55 -1.63
CA ALA A 212 19.54 -7.50 -0.68
C ALA A 212 18.66 -6.26 -0.88
N LEU A 213 17.41 -6.47 -1.30
CA LEU A 213 16.36 -5.45 -1.25
C LEU A 213 15.72 -5.46 0.14
N ARG A 214 15.78 -4.34 0.85
CA ARG A 214 15.06 -4.13 2.12
C ARG A 214 13.90 -3.18 1.86
N GLY A 215 12.75 -3.47 2.46
CA GLY A 215 11.60 -2.59 2.33
C GLY A 215 10.73 -2.60 3.56
N ARG A 216 9.80 -1.65 3.60
CA ARG A 216 8.86 -1.45 4.70
C ARG A 216 7.48 -1.07 4.19
N LEU A 217 6.48 -1.82 4.64
CA LEU A 217 5.09 -1.54 4.40
C LEU A 217 4.59 -0.41 5.30
N ILE A 218 3.84 0.52 4.72
CA ILE A 218 3.26 1.68 5.37
C ILE A 218 1.74 1.58 5.20
N SER A 219 1.04 1.28 6.29
CA SER A 219 -0.42 1.31 6.31
C SER A 219 -0.89 2.68 6.76
N VAL A 220 -1.88 3.23 6.05
CA VAL A 220 -2.58 4.46 6.47
C VAL A 220 -3.80 4.18 7.34
N ILE A 221 -4.00 2.93 7.75
CA ILE A 221 -5.05 2.57 8.70
C ILE A 221 -4.57 2.94 10.10
N ASN A 222 -5.47 3.50 10.90
CA ASN A 222 -5.22 3.81 12.30
C ASN A 222 -4.59 2.59 13.02
N PRO A 223 -3.44 2.75 13.70
CA PRO A 223 -2.72 1.63 14.30
C PRO A 223 -3.49 0.89 15.39
N THR A 224 -4.44 1.55 16.04
CA THR A 224 -5.30 0.94 17.06
C THR A 224 -6.36 0.03 16.46
N SER A 225 -6.55 0.10 15.14
CA SER A 225 -7.45 -0.77 14.40
C SER A 225 -6.93 -2.20 14.37
N ARG A 226 -7.83 -3.20 14.45
CA ARG A 226 -7.49 -4.62 14.26
C ARG A 226 -6.97 -4.96 12.85
N TYR A 227 -7.00 -3.98 11.93
CA TYR A 227 -6.58 -4.09 10.53
C TYR A 227 -5.25 -3.39 10.25
N SER A 228 -4.61 -2.76 11.25
CA SER A 228 -3.29 -2.14 11.10
C SER A 228 -2.15 -3.17 10.90
N GLY A 229 -2.48 -4.46 10.98
CA GLY A 229 -1.53 -5.55 10.82
C GLY A 229 -1.05 -5.71 9.39
N VAL A 230 0.17 -5.27 9.14
CA VAL A 230 0.94 -5.55 7.91
C VAL A 230 1.71 -6.88 7.98
N ALA A 231 1.64 -7.57 9.12
CA ALA A 231 2.29 -8.85 9.33
C ALA A 231 1.71 -9.94 8.43
N GLY A 232 2.59 -10.72 7.80
CA GLY A 232 2.19 -11.82 6.92
C GLY A 232 1.66 -11.37 5.55
N THR A 233 1.62 -10.07 5.27
CA THR A 233 1.32 -9.56 3.93
C THR A 233 2.33 -10.12 2.94
N LEU A 234 1.84 -10.68 1.83
CA LEU A 234 2.66 -11.30 0.79
C LEU A 234 3.32 -10.20 -0.06
N ILE A 235 4.60 -10.39 -0.36
CA ILE A 235 5.36 -9.57 -1.30
C ILE A 235 5.89 -10.49 -2.40
N VAL A 236 5.63 -10.15 -3.65
CA VAL A 236 6.12 -10.86 -4.84
C VAL A 236 6.89 -9.89 -5.72
N ILE A 237 8.09 -10.28 -6.14
CA ILE A 237 8.93 -9.50 -7.05
C ILE A 237 8.84 -10.10 -8.44
N PHE A 238 8.73 -9.21 -9.42
CA PHE A 238 8.67 -9.52 -10.83
C PHE A 238 9.90 -8.99 -11.55
N LYS A 239 10.32 -9.70 -12.60
CA LYS A 239 11.24 -9.23 -13.61
C LYS A 239 10.67 -9.61 -14.97
N ASP A 240 10.48 -8.62 -15.84
CA ASP A 240 9.89 -8.80 -17.18
C ASP A 240 8.54 -9.55 -17.16
N GLY A 241 7.71 -9.28 -16.15
CA GLY A 241 6.42 -9.96 -15.95
C GLY A 241 6.48 -11.34 -15.32
N ILE A 242 7.67 -11.87 -15.02
CA ILE A 242 7.86 -13.20 -14.41
C ILE A 242 8.13 -13.04 -12.90
N PRO A 243 7.43 -13.76 -12.01
CA PRO A 243 7.72 -13.73 -10.58
C PRO A 243 9.07 -14.42 -10.30
N ILE A 244 10.02 -13.67 -9.74
CA ILE A 244 11.39 -14.16 -9.46
C ILE A 244 11.66 -14.38 -7.96
N GLY A 245 10.77 -13.91 -7.10
CA GLY A 245 10.93 -14.05 -5.65
C GLY A 245 9.66 -13.72 -4.89
N LYS A 246 9.54 -14.26 -3.67
CA LYS A 246 8.46 -13.94 -2.75
C LYS A 246 8.95 -13.94 -1.30
N THR A 247 8.33 -13.11 -0.48
CA THR A 247 8.56 -13.04 0.97
C THR A 247 7.29 -12.56 1.68
N THR A 248 7.34 -12.41 3.00
CA THR A 248 6.23 -11.85 3.78
C THR A 248 6.76 -10.78 4.72
N ALA A 249 5.97 -9.74 4.96
CA ALA A 249 6.31 -8.72 5.93
C ALA A 249 6.20 -9.23 7.38
N ASN A 250 7.11 -8.76 8.24
CA ASN A 250 7.06 -9.04 9.67
C ASN A 250 6.04 -8.15 10.40
N ALA A 251 5.97 -8.26 11.74
CA ALA A 251 5.05 -7.46 12.56
C ALA A 251 5.25 -5.93 12.47
N LEU A 252 6.44 -5.49 12.09
CA LEU A 252 6.80 -4.08 11.90
C LEU A 252 6.63 -3.61 10.44
N GLY A 253 6.12 -4.48 9.57
CA GLY A 253 5.98 -4.21 8.13
C GLY A 253 7.27 -4.34 7.34
N GLN A 254 8.37 -4.78 7.96
CA GLN A 254 9.65 -4.92 7.27
C GLN A 254 9.68 -6.22 6.47
N PHE A 255 10.31 -6.18 5.30
CA PHE A 255 10.56 -7.34 4.48
C PHE A 255 11.95 -7.27 3.84
N GLN A 256 12.48 -8.42 3.44
CA GLN A 256 13.75 -8.52 2.73
C GLN A 256 13.68 -9.59 1.65
N ILE A 257 14.30 -9.29 0.52
CA ILE A 257 14.49 -10.20 -0.62
C ILE A 257 15.97 -10.19 -0.97
N ASN A 258 16.57 -11.38 -1.02
CA ASN A 258 18.00 -11.53 -1.24
C ASN A 258 18.30 -11.81 -2.72
N SER A 259 19.54 -11.55 -3.12
CA SER A 259 20.04 -11.93 -4.44
C SER A 259 19.27 -11.30 -5.60
N LEU A 260 18.68 -10.12 -5.38
CA LEU A 260 18.12 -9.33 -6.47
C LEU A 260 19.29 -8.80 -7.32
N LYS A 261 19.16 -8.92 -8.64
CA LYS A 261 20.14 -8.34 -9.56
C LYS A 261 19.76 -6.88 -9.82
N PRO A 262 20.71 -6.00 -10.17
CA PRO A 262 20.38 -4.68 -10.66
C PRO A 262 19.46 -4.71 -11.91
N GLY A 263 18.70 -3.64 -12.12
CA GLY A 263 17.79 -3.41 -13.23
C GLY A 263 16.33 -3.17 -12.81
N THR A 264 15.44 -3.12 -13.80
CA THR A 264 14.00 -2.88 -13.60
C THR A 264 13.29 -4.09 -13.00
N HIS A 265 12.49 -3.84 -11.95
CA HIS A 265 11.69 -4.85 -11.27
C HIS A 265 10.27 -4.33 -11.04
N GLY A 266 9.33 -5.27 -10.90
CA GLY A 266 8.00 -5.00 -10.37
C GLY A 266 7.87 -5.54 -8.95
N LEU A 267 7.04 -4.90 -8.14
CA LEU A 267 6.69 -5.36 -6.80
C LEU A 267 5.18 -5.37 -6.67
N VAL A 268 4.63 -6.51 -6.23
CA VAL A 268 3.23 -6.66 -5.83
C VAL A 268 3.20 -6.98 -4.35
N VAL A 269 2.39 -6.22 -3.61
CA VAL A 269 2.12 -6.47 -2.19
C VAL A 269 0.62 -6.68 -2.04
N ALA A 270 0.23 -7.78 -1.41
CA ALA A 270 -1.18 -8.09 -1.17
C ALA A 270 -1.36 -8.80 0.17
N GLY A 271 -2.35 -8.37 0.95
CA GLY A 271 -2.70 -9.01 2.20
C GLY A 271 -3.71 -8.21 3.01
N ARG A 272 -3.85 -8.59 4.29
CA ARG A 272 -4.82 -7.97 5.22
C ARG A 272 -4.61 -6.48 5.45
N GLY A 273 -3.36 -6.01 5.33
CA GLY A 273 -3.01 -4.61 5.53
C GLY A 273 -3.30 -3.72 4.32
N GLY A 274 -3.58 -4.30 3.15
CA GLY A 274 -3.83 -3.56 1.91
C GLY A 274 -3.14 -4.14 0.68
N TYR A 275 -3.03 -3.29 -0.35
CA TYR A 275 -2.43 -3.63 -1.64
C TYR A 275 -1.51 -2.53 -2.16
N ALA A 276 -0.48 -2.91 -2.90
CA ALA A 276 0.32 -1.98 -3.69
C ALA A 276 0.93 -2.74 -4.87
N ALA A 277 1.11 -2.05 -5.99
CA ALA A 277 1.77 -2.60 -7.16
C ALA A 277 2.52 -1.51 -7.91
N PHE A 278 3.84 -1.62 -8.07
CA PHE A 278 4.58 -0.62 -8.83
C PHE A 278 5.92 -1.16 -9.32
N GLY A 279 6.48 -0.49 -10.32
CA GLY A 279 7.84 -0.71 -10.79
C GLY A 279 8.86 0.04 -9.95
N PHE A 280 10.08 -0.52 -9.82
CA PHE A 280 11.25 0.22 -9.34
C PHE A 280 12.52 -0.22 -10.09
N ASN A 281 13.53 0.63 -10.15
CA ASN A 281 14.86 0.31 -10.67
C ASN A 281 15.80 -0.04 -9.51
N ALA A 282 16.40 -1.22 -9.55
CA ALA A 282 17.37 -1.65 -8.56
C ALA A 282 18.79 -1.34 -9.04
N VAL A 283 19.60 -0.64 -8.24
CA VAL A 283 21.01 -0.36 -8.55
C VAL A 283 21.94 -1.06 -7.57
N GLU A 284 23.17 -1.36 -7.97
CA GLU A 284 24.14 -2.05 -7.10
C GLU A 284 24.56 -1.16 -5.91
N GLY A 285 24.68 -1.77 -4.73
CA GLY A 285 25.11 -1.11 -3.48
C GLY A 285 26.54 -0.59 -3.45
N LYS A 286 27.35 -0.86 -4.47
CA LYS A 286 28.78 -0.55 -4.44
C LYS A 286 29.06 0.89 -4.88
N ASN A 287 29.33 1.73 -3.88
CA ASN A 287 29.99 3.03 -4.00
C ASN A 287 29.27 4.07 -4.87
N LEU A 288 28.15 4.61 -4.37
CA LEU A 288 27.72 5.98 -4.71
C LEU A 288 28.58 7.05 -3.99
N LEU A 289 29.83 6.72 -3.63
CA LEU A 289 30.78 7.73 -3.22
C LEU A 289 31.25 8.46 -4.48
N ALA A 290 30.66 9.64 -4.71
CA ALA A 290 31.14 10.72 -5.58
C ALA A 290 30.67 10.75 -7.06
N ARG A 291 29.35 10.88 -7.29
CA ARG A 291 28.87 11.66 -8.44
C ARG A 291 27.96 12.79 -7.97
N SER A 292 28.59 13.79 -7.35
CA SER A 292 28.00 15.10 -7.10
C SER A 292 28.09 15.88 -8.41
N ASP A 293 27.09 15.72 -9.28
CA ASP A 293 26.92 16.61 -10.44
C ASP A 293 26.28 17.91 -9.95
N GLY A 294 27.06 18.73 -9.21
CA GLY A 294 26.95 20.18 -9.03
C GLY A 294 25.63 20.86 -8.62
N SER A 295 24.51 20.17 -8.57
CA SER A 295 23.20 20.78 -8.39
C SER A 295 22.29 19.78 -7.66
N ARG A 296 22.05 20.08 -6.38
CA ARG A 296 20.93 19.58 -5.55
C ARG A 296 20.96 18.18 -4.94
N SER A 297 22.07 17.46 -4.93
CA SER A 297 22.20 16.28 -4.05
C SER A 297 22.79 16.68 -2.69
N PHE A 298 21.98 17.32 -1.83
CA PHE A 298 22.36 17.65 -0.45
C PHE A 298 21.73 16.67 0.55
N ALA A 299 22.60 15.92 1.22
CA ALA A 299 22.49 15.46 2.61
C ALA A 299 21.32 14.52 3.00
N TYR A 300 21.35 13.27 2.53
CA TYR A 300 20.71 12.14 3.23
C TYR A 300 21.70 11.07 3.74
N SER A 301 23.00 11.23 3.49
CA SER A 301 24.02 10.21 3.72
C SER A 301 24.40 9.94 5.19
N GLN A 302 23.92 10.70 6.18
CA GLN A 302 24.35 10.53 7.58
C GLN A 302 23.35 9.83 8.50
N LEU A 303 22.14 9.51 8.02
CA LEU A 303 21.17 8.66 8.76
C LEU A 303 20.98 7.27 8.14
N MET A 304 21.60 6.98 7.00
CA MET A 304 21.43 5.75 6.21
C MET A 304 22.68 4.86 6.30
N ASN A 305 23.02 4.36 7.49
CA ASN A 305 24.01 3.28 7.65
C ASN A 305 23.39 1.87 7.57
N ASP A 306 22.08 1.79 7.33
CA ASP A 306 21.38 0.59 6.90
C ASP A 306 20.81 0.90 5.52
N GLY A 307 21.15 0.11 4.50
CA GLY A 307 20.84 0.38 3.09
C GLY A 307 19.40 0.83 2.82
N GLU A 308 19.21 1.55 1.72
CA GLU A 308 17.97 2.22 1.33
C GLU A 308 16.75 1.29 1.51
N VAL A 309 15.85 1.67 2.42
CA VAL A 309 14.64 0.90 2.71
C VAL A 309 13.54 1.39 1.79
N LEU A 310 13.10 0.54 0.87
CA LEU A 310 11.97 0.80 -0.02
C LEU A 310 10.68 1.02 0.78
N PRO A 311 10.13 2.24 0.87
CA PRO A 311 8.84 2.46 1.51
C PRO A 311 7.71 2.04 0.57
N VAL A 312 6.71 1.33 1.10
CA VAL A 312 5.56 0.84 0.32
C VAL A 312 4.26 1.26 0.99
N ALA A 313 3.64 2.33 0.50
CA ALA A 313 2.33 2.76 0.96
C ALA A 313 1.22 1.83 0.44
N LEU A 314 0.44 1.25 1.35
CA LEU A 314 -0.59 0.26 1.02
C LEU A 314 -1.96 0.89 0.86
N LEU A 315 -2.59 0.68 -0.30
CA LEU A 315 -4.00 0.94 -0.52
C LEU A 315 -4.84 0.26 0.56
N PRO A 316 -5.75 0.99 1.23
CA PRO A 316 -6.42 0.48 2.40
C PRO A 316 -7.47 -0.59 2.01
N PRO A 317 -7.70 -1.62 2.85
CA PRO A 317 -8.67 -2.70 2.62
C PRO A 317 -10.07 -2.28 2.17
N PRO A 318 -10.69 -1.18 2.67
CA PRO A 318 -11.99 -0.70 2.19
C PRO A 318 -12.10 -0.46 0.69
N MET A 319 -10.97 -0.24 -0.01
CA MET A 319 -10.93 0.05 -1.45
C MET A 319 -10.68 -1.21 -2.29
N MET A 320 -10.31 -2.33 -1.66
CA MET A 320 -9.84 -3.51 -2.38
C MET A 320 -10.89 -4.19 -3.25
N ALA A 321 -12.15 -4.23 -2.81
CA ALA A 321 -13.22 -4.80 -3.61
C ALA A 321 -13.39 -4.05 -4.95
N ALA A 322 -13.34 -2.71 -4.90
CA ALA A 322 -13.39 -1.88 -6.09
C ALA A 322 -12.16 -2.09 -7.00
N ILE A 323 -10.97 -2.25 -6.42
CA ILE A 323 -9.74 -2.56 -7.17
C ILE A 323 -9.87 -3.90 -7.87
N GLN A 324 -10.29 -4.94 -7.15
CA GLN A 324 -10.46 -6.28 -7.72
C GLN A 324 -11.46 -6.26 -8.88
N THR A 325 -12.63 -5.66 -8.68
CA THR A 325 -13.65 -5.54 -9.74
C THR A 325 -13.12 -4.79 -10.96
N SER A 326 -12.41 -3.68 -10.77
CA SER A 326 -11.81 -2.92 -11.87
C SER A 326 -10.80 -3.76 -12.65
N VAL A 327 -9.87 -4.40 -11.95
CA VAL A 327 -8.82 -5.22 -12.56
C VAL A 327 -9.42 -6.41 -13.32
N GLU A 328 -10.41 -7.10 -12.73
CA GLU A 328 -11.12 -8.21 -13.39
C GLU A 328 -11.86 -7.75 -14.64
N THR A 329 -12.60 -6.64 -14.55
CA THR A 329 -13.38 -6.08 -15.67
C THR A 329 -12.47 -5.75 -16.85
N ILE A 330 -11.36 -5.07 -16.61
CA ILE A 330 -10.44 -4.65 -17.68
C ILE A 330 -9.80 -5.87 -18.33
N TYR A 331 -9.34 -6.82 -17.51
CA TYR A 331 -8.68 -7.99 -18.03
C TYR A 331 -9.61 -8.94 -18.80
N ASP A 332 -10.85 -9.12 -18.35
CA ASP A 332 -11.82 -9.94 -19.05
C ASP A 332 -12.18 -9.30 -20.42
N ALA A 333 -12.33 -7.96 -20.48
CA ALA A 333 -12.55 -7.24 -21.74
C ALA A 333 -11.37 -7.39 -22.73
N GLN A 334 -10.14 -7.44 -22.22
CA GLN A 334 -8.96 -7.66 -23.06
C GLN A 334 -8.85 -9.09 -23.56
N THR A 335 -9.21 -10.06 -22.73
CA THR A 335 -9.28 -11.46 -23.13
C THR A 335 -10.27 -11.63 -24.27
N GLU A 336 -11.47 -11.04 -24.15
CA GLU A 336 -12.48 -11.03 -25.20
C GLU A 336 -11.98 -10.37 -26.49
N LEU A 337 -11.29 -9.23 -26.40
CA LEU A 337 -10.71 -8.57 -27.57
C LEU A 337 -9.68 -9.46 -28.29
N GLN A 338 -8.82 -10.13 -27.52
CA GLN A 338 -7.80 -11.04 -28.07
C GLN A 338 -8.43 -12.24 -28.75
N GLU A 339 -9.42 -12.88 -28.12
CA GLU A 339 -10.14 -14.01 -28.70
C GLU A 339 -10.87 -13.62 -29.98
N ASN A 340 -11.58 -12.48 -29.99
CA ASN A 340 -12.26 -11.98 -31.18
C ASN A 340 -11.28 -11.68 -32.32
N THR A 341 -10.12 -11.08 -32.00
CA THR A 341 -9.07 -10.80 -32.99
C THR A 341 -8.50 -12.10 -33.58
N GLN A 342 -8.23 -13.10 -32.74
CA GLN A 342 -7.75 -14.41 -33.20
C GLN A 342 -8.77 -15.14 -34.07
N GLN A 343 -10.05 -15.10 -33.70
CA GLN A 343 -11.13 -15.70 -34.49
C GLN A 343 -11.23 -15.05 -35.88
N MET A 344 -11.07 -13.73 -35.98
CA MET A 344 -11.05 -13.01 -37.26
C MET A 344 -9.84 -13.40 -38.12
N LEU A 345 -8.65 -13.54 -37.53
CA LEU A 345 -7.44 -13.96 -38.24
C LEU A 345 -7.51 -15.42 -38.73
N ALA A 346 -8.29 -16.27 -38.06
CA ALA A 346 -8.47 -17.67 -38.43
C ALA A 346 -9.49 -17.87 -39.58
N GLN A 347 -10.27 -16.85 -39.96
CA GLN A 347 -11.21 -16.93 -41.07
C GLN A 347 -10.50 -16.71 -42.42
N ASP A 348 -10.59 -17.70 -43.31
CA ASP A 348 -9.93 -17.76 -44.62
C ASP A 348 -10.34 -16.63 -45.60
N ASN A 349 -11.38 -15.87 -45.26
CA ASN A 349 -11.93 -14.78 -46.08
C ASN A 349 -11.44 -13.37 -45.69
N GLY A 350 -10.54 -13.27 -44.70
CA GLY A 350 -10.15 -11.98 -44.12
C GLY A 350 -11.27 -11.32 -43.29
N PRO A 351 -10.94 -10.29 -42.49
CA PRO A 351 -11.92 -9.63 -41.62
C PRO A 351 -12.97 -8.90 -42.45
N SER A 352 -14.25 -9.16 -42.20
CA SER A 352 -15.32 -8.39 -42.83
C SER A 352 -15.37 -6.97 -42.26
N GLN A 353 -15.95 -6.01 -43.00
CA GLN A 353 -16.17 -4.64 -42.49
C GLN A 353 -16.97 -4.63 -41.18
N LYS A 354 -17.88 -5.59 -41.01
CA LYS A 354 -18.65 -5.75 -39.77
C LYS A 354 -17.75 -6.11 -38.60
N ASP A 355 -16.78 -7.01 -38.83
CA ASP A 355 -15.88 -7.47 -37.79
C ASP A 355 -14.91 -6.35 -37.35
N LEU A 356 -14.42 -5.55 -38.30
CA LEU A 356 -13.62 -4.35 -38.00
C LEU A 356 -14.41 -3.33 -37.17
N ALA A 357 -15.68 -3.07 -37.54
CA ALA A 357 -16.55 -2.19 -36.77
C ALA A 357 -16.84 -2.72 -35.35
N THR A 358 -16.94 -4.04 -35.18
CA THR A 358 -17.09 -4.68 -33.87
C THR A 358 -15.82 -4.51 -33.01
N LEU A 359 -14.62 -4.73 -33.58
CA LEU A 359 -13.35 -4.48 -32.87
C LEU A 359 -13.19 -3.02 -32.46
N GLU A 360 -13.54 -2.09 -33.35
CA GLU A 360 -13.48 -0.66 -33.06
C GLU A 360 -14.49 -0.28 -31.98
N SER A 361 -15.70 -0.83 -32.01
CA SER A 361 -16.69 -0.64 -30.94
C SER A 361 -16.23 -1.21 -29.59
N LEU A 362 -15.56 -2.35 -29.55
CA LEU A 362 -14.99 -2.95 -28.33
C LEU A 362 -13.83 -2.13 -27.79
N ARG A 363 -12.94 -1.68 -28.68
CA ARG A 363 -11.83 -0.79 -28.31
C ARG A 363 -12.36 0.53 -27.77
N ASN A 364 -13.36 1.10 -28.43
CA ASN A 364 -14.01 2.32 -27.99
C ASN A 364 -14.78 2.09 -26.70
N SER A 365 -15.47 0.96 -26.48
CA SER A 365 -16.15 0.70 -25.21
C SER A 365 -15.17 0.54 -24.04
N MET A 366 -13.99 -0.04 -24.26
CA MET A 366 -12.92 -0.04 -23.25
C MET A 366 -12.43 1.39 -22.93
N ALA A 367 -12.38 2.29 -23.92
CA ALA A 367 -12.00 3.70 -23.71
C ALA A 367 -13.14 4.58 -23.14
N THR A 368 -14.40 4.23 -23.42
CA THR A 368 -15.60 5.06 -23.16
C THR A 368 -16.55 4.47 -22.11
N ASN A 369 -16.21 3.34 -21.50
CA ASN A 369 -16.82 2.91 -20.23
C ASN A 369 -16.59 3.92 -19.07
N ASN A 370 -15.95 5.04 -19.39
CA ASN A 370 -16.01 6.36 -18.75
C ASN A 370 -17.44 6.95 -18.62
N VAL A 371 -18.49 6.12 -18.59
CA VAL A 371 -19.82 6.59 -18.21
C VAL A 371 -19.71 7.02 -16.76
N GLU A 372 -20.04 8.28 -16.53
CA GLU A 372 -20.28 8.98 -15.28
C GLU A 372 -21.37 8.33 -14.41
N ALA A 373 -21.50 7.01 -14.46
CA ALA A 373 -22.24 6.22 -13.51
C ALA A 373 -21.43 6.23 -12.21
N LYS A 374 -21.55 7.36 -11.48
CA LYS A 374 -21.34 7.41 -10.04
C LYS A 374 -22.32 6.40 -9.45
N THR A 375 -21.94 5.14 -9.50
CA THR A 375 -22.74 4.04 -9.01
C THR A 375 -22.35 3.95 -7.56
N PRO A 376 -23.12 4.51 -6.61
CA PRO A 376 -22.83 4.27 -5.22
C PRO A 376 -22.80 2.75 -5.05
N ILE A 377 -21.72 2.24 -4.46
CA ILE A 377 -21.69 0.85 -4.03
C ILE A 377 -22.93 0.69 -3.16
N LYS A 378 -23.94 -0.05 -3.65
CA LYS A 378 -25.21 -0.24 -2.94
C LYS A 378 -24.84 -0.72 -1.54
N GLU A 379 -25.03 0.13 -0.53
CA GLU A 379 -24.98 -0.30 0.86
C GLU A 379 -25.96 -1.47 0.98
N ALA A 380 -25.48 -2.60 1.51
CA ALA A 380 -26.37 -3.69 1.85
C ALA A 380 -27.47 -3.13 2.76
N PRO A 381 -28.75 -3.50 2.58
CA PRO A 381 -29.83 -2.95 3.38
C PRO A 381 -29.50 -3.12 4.85
N ALA A 382 -29.35 -2.00 5.56
CA ALA A 382 -29.07 -1.98 6.98
C ALA A 382 -30.06 -2.94 7.66
N GLN A 383 -29.54 -4.05 8.18
CA GLN A 383 -30.38 -4.96 8.97
C GLN A 383 -30.89 -4.13 10.14
N VAL A 384 -32.20 -3.86 10.13
CA VAL A 384 -32.90 -3.23 11.24
C VAL A 384 -32.63 -4.09 12.45
N MET A 385 -31.69 -3.66 13.31
CA MET A 385 -31.44 -4.29 14.59
C MET A 385 -32.75 -4.22 15.36
N GLN A 386 -33.44 -5.35 15.44
CA GLN A 386 -34.53 -5.51 16.39
C GLN A 386 -33.95 -5.22 17.78
N PRO A 387 -34.61 -4.39 18.60
CA PRO A 387 -34.14 -4.10 19.94
C PRO A 387 -34.02 -5.42 20.72
N LEU A 388 -32.84 -5.67 21.29
CA LEU A 388 -32.65 -6.79 22.20
C LEU A 388 -33.70 -6.70 23.31
N ALA A 389 -34.47 -7.78 23.47
CA ALA A 389 -35.37 -7.92 24.61
C ALA A 389 -34.57 -7.76 25.93
N PRO A 390 -35.12 -7.07 26.93
CA PRO A 390 -34.46 -6.91 28.21
C PRO A 390 -34.25 -8.29 28.88
N PRO A 391 -33.17 -8.44 29.66
CA PRO A 391 -32.85 -9.71 30.31
C PRO A 391 -33.95 -10.09 31.31
N VAL A 392 -34.54 -11.26 31.09
CA VAL A 392 -35.47 -11.89 32.03
C VAL A 392 -34.70 -12.22 33.31
N ALA A 393 -35.13 -11.64 34.43
CA ALA A 393 -34.59 -11.91 35.75
C ALA A 393 -34.79 -13.40 36.11
N ALA A 394 -33.69 -14.12 36.30
CA ALA A 394 -33.71 -15.49 36.78
C ALA A 394 -34.10 -15.53 38.27
N ALA A 395 -35.11 -16.33 38.59
CA ALA A 395 -35.52 -16.63 39.96
C ALA A 395 -34.45 -17.49 40.68
N PRO A 396 -34.30 -17.37 42.01
CA PRO A 396 -33.33 -18.16 42.77
C PRO A 396 -33.85 -19.58 42.98
N ASP A 397 -33.19 -20.55 42.34
CA ASP A 397 -33.49 -21.97 42.53
C ASP A 397 -32.68 -22.57 43.68
N LYS A 398 -33.35 -23.42 44.46
CA LYS A 398 -32.90 -23.93 45.75
C LYS A 398 -31.85 -25.03 45.56
N LEU A 399 -30.64 -24.78 46.06
CA LEU A 399 -29.59 -25.78 46.25
C LEU A 399 -30.03 -26.86 47.25
N SER A 400 -30.28 -28.07 46.76
CA SER A 400 -30.32 -29.29 47.59
C SER A 400 -29.13 -30.19 47.25
N HIS A 401 -28.47 -30.65 48.32
CA HIS A 401 -27.30 -31.52 48.28
C HIS A 401 -27.56 -32.84 47.56
N ARG A 402 -26.70 -33.17 46.59
CA ARG A 402 -26.45 -34.57 46.23
C ARG A 402 -24.99 -34.76 45.81
N GLN A 403 -24.17 -35.22 46.75
CA GLN A 403 -22.84 -35.75 46.47
C GLN A 403 -22.97 -37.00 45.59
N LYS A 404 -22.38 -36.96 44.39
CA LYS A 404 -22.07 -38.16 43.61
C LYS A 404 -20.55 -38.24 43.40
N LYS A 405 -20.00 -39.35 43.91
CA LYS A 405 -18.61 -39.82 43.76
C LYS A 405 -18.24 -39.91 42.28
N VAL A 406 -17.15 -39.26 41.87
CA VAL A 406 -16.50 -39.42 40.56
C VAL A 406 -15.30 -40.37 40.74
N PRO A 407 -15.13 -41.40 39.90
CA PRO A 407 -13.94 -42.24 39.93
C PRO A 407 -12.77 -41.53 39.24
N VAL A 408 -11.61 -41.55 39.91
CA VAL A 408 -10.33 -41.04 39.40
C VAL A 408 -9.78 -42.01 38.38
N ASN A 409 -9.53 -41.53 37.16
CA ASN A 409 -8.89 -42.28 36.08
C ASN A 409 -7.44 -41.77 35.95
N PRO A 410 -6.39 -42.60 36.12
CA PRO A 410 -5.02 -42.14 36.02
C PRO A 410 -4.58 -42.01 34.55
N LEU A 411 -4.23 -40.77 34.15
CA LEU A 411 -3.60 -40.47 32.87
C LEU A 411 -2.21 -41.11 32.80
N ARG A 412 -2.04 -42.00 31.82
CA ARG A 412 -0.80 -42.69 31.48
C ARG A 412 0.00 -41.82 30.50
N LEU A 413 1.02 -41.13 31.00
CA LEU A 413 2.01 -40.45 30.17
C LEU A 413 2.88 -41.51 29.47
N THR A 414 2.77 -41.61 28.15
CA THR A 414 3.75 -42.34 27.34
C THR A 414 4.72 -41.34 26.71
N ASN A 415 5.93 -41.37 27.24
CA ASN A 415 7.09 -40.63 26.77
C ASN A 415 7.68 -41.41 25.59
N ARG A 416 7.50 -40.94 24.36
CA ARG A 416 8.06 -41.57 23.16
C ARG A 416 9.22 -40.71 22.63
N ASN A 417 10.38 -40.92 23.24
CA ASN A 417 11.67 -40.51 22.71
C ASN A 417 12.06 -41.47 21.58
N SER A 418 12.09 -41.01 20.33
CA SER A 418 12.73 -41.74 19.23
C SER A 418 13.93 -40.94 18.74
N ASN A 419 15.10 -41.25 19.33
CA ASN A 419 16.40 -40.96 18.74
C ASN A 419 16.59 -41.86 17.52
N ALA A 420 16.74 -41.27 16.34
CA ALA A 420 17.29 -41.95 15.16
C ALA A 420 18.72 -41.44 14.94
N PRO A 421 19.73 -42.32 14.79
CA PRO A 421 21.07 -41.91 14.44
C PRO A 421 21.20 -41.68 12.93
N TYR A 422 21.79 -40.54 12.59
CA TYR A 422 22.25 -40.16 11.26
C TYR A 422 23.52 -40.95 10.93
N ASN A 423 23.57 -41.59 9.76
CA ASN A 423 24.71 -42.36 9.26
C ASN A 423 25.26 -41.65 8.01
N PRO A 424 26.49 -41.11 8.00
CA PRO A 424 27.14 -40.62 6.80
C PRO A 424 28.09 -41.66 6.21
N LEU A 425 28.35 -41.51 4.90
CA LEU A 425 29.38 -42.15 4.05
C LEU A 425 28.92 -43.33 3.18
N ARG A 426 28.81 -43.07 1.86
CA ARG A 426 29.78 -43.61 0.90
C ARG A 426 29.75 -42.84 -0.42
N ALA A 427 30.95 -42.51 -0.88
CA ALA A 427 31.26 -42.12 -2.24
C ALA A 427 31.23 -43.35 -3.16
N GLU A 428 30.70 -43.19 -4.37
CA GLU A 428 31.33 -43.42 -5.68
C GLU A 428 30.43 -42.84 -6.78
#